data_AF-A0A9X1XEW3-F1
#
_entry.id   AF-A0A9X1XEW3-F1
#
_cell.length_a   1.000
_cell.length_b   1.000
_cell.length_c   1.000
_cell.angle_alpha   90.00
_cell.angle_beta   90.00
_cell.angle_gamma   90.00
#
_symmetry.space_group_name_H-M   'P 1'
#
loop_
_entity.id
_entity.type
_entity.pdbx_description
1 polymer ?
#
loop_
_entity_poly.entity_id
_entity_poly.type
_entity_poly.pdbx_seq_one_letter_code
_entity_poly.pdbx_strand_id
1 'polypeptide(L)'
;MLVKDILKMTYEMKIAEIAKDHLPFGEKKLRDFLKSIGAKPQNGKKGWLYDDVEENYLQADINELMGNGSAAPGEPKKEKKEVKKVESVQKKESSLSAMLSSDQNKKRVYKGYYLDEDVHSVIEKAPNKTQFVNAALRQIFKQEGLL
;
A
#
# COMPACT_ATOMS: atom_id res chain seq x y z
N MET A 1 16.25 -6.64 14.29
CA MET A 1 15.41 -7.78 14.70
C MET A 1 14.75 -8.38 13.47
N LEU A 2 14.91 -9.69 13.28
CA LEU A 2 14.44 -10.39 12.08
C LEU A 2 12.93 -10.63 12.12
N VAL A 3 12.29 -10.62 10.95
CA VAL A 3 10.85 -10.92 10.83
C VAL A 3 10.53 -12.35 11.31
N LYS A 4 11.42 -13.32 11.05
CA LYS A 4 11.27 -14.70 11.54
C LYS A 4 11.17 -14.78 13.06
N ASP A 5 11.95 -13.98 13.77
CA ASP A 5 11.96 -13.99 15.23
C ASP A 5 10.66 -13.39 15.78
N ILE A 6 10.14 -12.36 15.12
CA ILE A 6 8.86 -11.74 15.47
C ILE A 6 7.72 -12.72 15.27
N LEU A 7 7.69 -13.42 14.14
CA LEU A 7 6.70 -14.45 13.85
C LEU A 7 6.72 -15.56 14.90
N LYS A 8 7.90 -16.03 15.32
CA LYS A 8 8.03 -16.98 16.44
C LYS A 8 7.49 -16.40 17.75
N MET A 9 7.85 -15.16 18.08
CA MET A 9 7.36 -14.50 19.29
C MET A 9 5.84 -14.33 19.29
N THR A 10 5.18 -14.21 18.13
CA THR A 10 3.71 -14.13 18.09
C THR A 10 3.01 -15.39 18.59
N TYR A 11 3.70 -16.54 18.63
CA TYR A 11 3.17 -17.78 19.24
C TYR A 11 3.27 -17.76 20.77
N GLU A 12 4.21 -17.02 21.33
CA GLU A 12 4.48 -16.96 22.77
C GLU A 12 3.74 -15.79 23.44
N MET A 13 3.79 -14.61 22.83
CA MET A 13 3.30 -13.34 23.37
C MET A 13 2.29 -12.65 22.44
N LYS A 14 1.54 -11.67 22.96
CA LYS A 14 0.60 -10.91 22.13
C LYS A 14 1.35 -9.93 21.23
N ILE A 15 0.87 -9.72 20.00
CA ILE A 15 1.40 -8.72 19.05
C ILE A 15 1.53 -7.33 19.70
N ALA A 16 0.58 -6.98 20.58
CA ALA A 16 0.56 -5.71 21.30
C ALA A 16 1.75 -5.53 22.25
N GLU A 17 2.23 -6.61 22.88
CA GLU A 17 3.38 -6.61 23.78
C GLU A 17 4.67 -6.54 22.94
N ILE A 18 4.76 -7.38 21.90
CA ILE A 18 5.90 -7.39 20.97
C ILE A 18 6.11 -6.01 20.32
N ALA A 19 5.02 -5.35 19.93
CA ALA A 19 5.06 -4.01 19.33
C ALA A 19 5.42 -2.89 20.31
N LYS A 20 5.26 -3.09 21.63
CA LYS A 20 5.62 -2.11 22.65
C LYS A 20 7.06 -2.30 23.13
N ASP A 21 7.49 -3.55 23.29
CA ASP A 21 8.74 -3.88 23.96
C ASP A 21 9.92 -3.98 22.98
N HIS A 22 9.67 -4.37 21.72
CA HIS A 22 10.74 -4.68 20.76
C HIS A 22 10.77 -3.80 19.52
N LEU A 23 9.72 -2.99 19.27
CA LEU A 23 9.55 -2.31 18.00
C LEU A 23 9.20 -0.82 18.22
N PRO A 24 9.77 0.10 17.42
CA PRO A 24 9.45 1.52 17.52
C PRO A 24 8.09 1.88 16.89
N PHE A 25 7.31 0.88 16.49
CA PHE A 25 6.04 1.05 15.79
C PHE A 25 4.92 0.24 16.45
N GLY A 26 3.75 0.86 16.59
CA GLY A 26 2.62 0.27 17.30
C GLY A 26 2.02 -0.96 16.61
N GLU A 27 1.26 -1.73 17.39
CA GLU A 27 0.62 -3.00 17.03
C GLU A 27 -0.04 -2.99 15.64
N LYS A 28 -0.74 -1.92 15.30
CA LYS A 28 -1.45 -1.80 14.03
C LYS A 28 -0.51 -1.85 12.83
N LYS A 29 0.64 -1.16 12.89
CA LYS A 29 1.61 -1.15 11.79
C LYS A 29 2.26 -2.52 11.63
N LEU A 30 2.60 -3.18 12.74
CA LEU A 30 3.14 -4.54 12.72
C LEU A 30 2.12 -5.52 12.10
N ARG A 31 0.84 -5.40 12.48
CA ARG A 31 -0.23 -6.25 11.94
C ARG A 31 -0.45 -6.05 10.45
N ASP A 32 -0.41 -4.81 9.99
CA ASP A 32 -0.54 -4.49 8.57
C ASP A 32 0.66 -5.00 7.77
N PHE A 33 1.86 -4.92 8.33
CA PHE A 33 3.08 -5.48 7.73
C PHE A 33 3.03 -7.01 7.63
N LEU A 34 2.63 -7.70 8.71
CA LEU A 34 2.46 -9.15 8.69
C LEU A 34 1.45 -9.59 7.63
N LYS A 35 0.36 -8.83 7.44
CA LYS A 35 -0.59 -9.08 6.35
C LYS A 35 0.01 -8.83 4.97
N SER A 36 0.83 -7.78 4.81
CA SER A 36 1.43 -7.47 3.50
C SER A 36 2.45 -8.52 3.04
N ILE A 37 3.14 -9.17 3.98
CA ILE A 37 4.08 -10.26 3.66
C ILE A 37 3.38 -11.61 3.45
N GLY A 38 2.05 -11.69 3.63
CA GLY A 38 1.28 -12.92 3.45
C GLY A 38 1.02 -13.72 4.74
N ALA A 39 1.45 -13.22 5.90
CA ALA A 39 1.19 -13.89 7.17
C ALA A 39 -0.28 -13.74 7.59
N LYS A 40 -0.86 -14.83 8.07
CA LYS A 40 -2.27 -14.92 8.46
C LYS A 40 -2.40 -15.15 9.98
N PRO A 41 -3.28 -14.42 10.68
CA PRO A 41 -3.52 -14.69 12.10
C PRO A 41 -4.18 -16.05 12.28
N GLN A 42 -3.78 -16.80 13.30
CA GLN A 42 -4.40 -18.09 13.60
C GLN A 42 -5.76 -17.87 14.30
N ASN A 43 -6.82 -18.48 13.77
CA ASN A 43 -8.15 -18.36 14.38
C ASN A 43 -8.18 -19.06 15.75
N GLY A 44 -8.52 -18.31 16.80
CA GLY A 44 -8.71 -18.82 18.16
C GLY A 44 -7.44 -19.23 18.91
N LYS A 45 -6.24 -19.02 18.35
CA LYS A 45 -4.95 -19.33 18.97
C LYS A 45 -3.98 -18.16 18.87
N LYS A 46 -2.96 -18.14 19.74
CA LYS A 46 -1.83 -17.21 19.63
C LYS A 46 -0.93 -17.67 18.47
N GLY A 47 -0.49 -16.73 17.64
CA GLY A 47 0.41 -17.03 16.52
C GLY A 47 -0.06 -16.50 15.18
N TRP A 48 0.90 -16.31 14.30
CA TRP A 48 0.71 -15.97 12.89
C TRP A 48 1.34 -17.05 12.02
N LEU A 49 0.54 -17.59 11.11
CA LEU A 49 1.00 -18.56 10.12
C LEU A 49 1.70 -17.81 8.98
N TYR A 50 2.85 -18.32 8.56
CA TYR A 50 3.69 -17.70 7.54
C TYR A 50 4.10 -18.67 6.42
N ASP A 51 3.33 -19.75 6.21
CA ASP A 51 3.64 -20.80 5.21
C ASP A 51 3.76 -20.26 3.77
N ASP A 52 3.10 -19.13 3.46
CA ASP A 52 3.12 -18.47 2.16
C ASP A 52 4.14 -17.30 2.07
N VAL A 53 4.96 -17.07 3.11
CA VAL A 53 5.86 -15.90 3.19
C VAL A 53 7.19 -16.20 2.51
N GLU A 54 7.61 -15.32 1.59
CA GLU A 54 8.89 -15.49 0.90
C GLU A 54 10.09 -15.43 1.88
N GLU A 55 11.06 -16.32 1.69
CA GLU A 55 12.25 -16.46 2.54
C GLU A 55 13.08 -15.17 2.69
N ASN A 56 13.04 -14.31 1.66
CA ASN A 56 13.69 -13.00 1.67
C ASN A 56 13.14 -12.07 2.76
N TYR A 57 11.84 -12.12 3.06
CA TYR A 57 11.26 -11.31 4.14
C TYR A 57 11.56 -11.88 5.51
N LEU A 58 11.68 -13.20 5.64
CA LEU A 58 11.96 -13.88 6.91
C LEU A 58 13.34 -13.50 7.49
N GLN A 59 14.32 -13.31 6.61
CA GLN A 59 15.69 -12.93 6.98
C GLN A 59 15.93 -11.41 7.02
N ALA A 60 14.93 -10.61 6.67
CA ALA A 60 15.08 -9.16 6.67
C ALA A 60 14.88 -8.57 8.08
N ASP A 61 15.59 -7.48 8.35
CA ASP A 61 15.38 -6.70 9.56
C ASP A 61 14.09 -5.88 9.46
N ILE A 62 13.16 -6.13 10.39
CA ILE A 62 11.83 -5.48 10.35
C ILE A 62 11.93 -3.96 10.52
N ASN A 63 12.94 -3.50 11.26
CA ASN A 63 13.15 -2.08 11.52
C ASN A 63 13.65 -1.36 10.26
N GLU A 64 14.40 -2.04 9.40
CA GLU A 64 14.81 -1.48 8.10
C GLU A 64 13.66 -1.47 7.11
N LEU A 65 12.90 -2.58 7.03
CA LEU A 65 11.72 -2.68 6.15
C LEU A 65 10.61 -1.69 6.50
N MET A 66 10.49 -1.32 7.78
CA MET A 66 9.45 -0.41 8.26
C MET A 66 9.96 1.01 8.53
N GLY A 67 11.27 1.19 8.71
CA GLY A 67 11.94 2.45 8.99
C GLY A 67 12.40 3.19 7.74
N ASN A 68 12.84 2.46 6.72
CA ASN A 68 13.04 3.04 5.39
C ASN A 68 11.72 2.91 4.64
N GLY A 69 11.20 4.03 4.13
CA GLY A 69 10.04 4.07 3.22
C GLY A 69 10.32 3.44 1.84
N SER A 70 11.12 2.37 1.79
CA SER A 70 11.47 1.65 0.58
C SER A 70 10.39 0.64 0.27
N ALA A 71 9.78 0.83 -0.90
CA ALA A 71 8.63 0.10 -1.43
C ALA A 71 8.81 -1.42 -1.42
N ALA A 72 7.83 -2.12 -0.84
CA ALA A 72 7.46 -3.46 -1.30
C ALA A 72 6.57 -3.33 -2.55
N PRO A 73 6.72 -4.20 -3.57
CA PRO A 73 5.91 -4.16 -4.77
C PRO A 73 4.50 -4.70 -4.48
N GLY A 74 3.48 -3.83 -4.52
CA GLY A 74 2.07 -4.22 -4.45
C GLY A 74 1.20 -3.33 -3.57
N GLU A 75 0.73 -2.20 -4.11
CA GLU A 75 -0.23 -1.25 -3.53
C GLU A 75 -1.68 -1.80 -3.38
N PRO A 76 -2.64 -1.10 -2.69
CA PRO A 76 -2.52 0.19 -1.99
C PRO A 76 -3.07 0.24 -0.54
N LYS A 77 -2.50 1.17 0.24
CA LYS A 77 -2.98 1.67 1.55
C LYS A 77 -4.07 2.74 1.41
N LYS A 78 -5.01 2.76 2.37
CA LYS A 78 -5.89 3.90 2.71
C LYS A 78 -5.17 4.88 3.66
N GLU A 79 -5.35 6.17 3.41
CA GLU A 79 -4.81 7.33 4.15
C GLU A 79 -5.42 7.55 5.55
N LYS A 80 -4.69 8.31 6.40
CA LYS A 80 -5.13 9.63 6.93
C LYS A 80 -4.01 10.41 7.66
N LYS A 81 -3.73 11.61 7.11
CA LYS A 81 -3.41 12.96 7.66
C LYS A 81 -2.68 13.15 9.01
N GLU A 82 -1.67 14.04 9.02
CA GLU A 82 -1.77 15.38 9.63
C GLU A 82 -0.60 16.33 9.26
N VAL A 83 -0.79 17.61 9.55
CA VAL A 83 -0.25 18.85 8.93
C VAL A 83 0.99 19.39 9.66
N LYS A 84 1.96 20.02 8.95
CA LYS A 84 2.53 21.35 9.31
C LYS A 84 3.50 21.93 8.26
N LYS A 85 3.33 23.25 8.10
CA LYS A 85 3.97 24.30 7.30
C LYS A 85 5.44 24.55 7.67
N VAL A 86 6.33 24.81 6.70
CA VAL A 86 7.35 25.90 6.71
C VAL A 86 7.80 26.24 5.27
N GLU A 87 7.80 27.53 4.92
CA GLU A 87 8.38 28.13 3.70
C GLU A 87 9.91 28.26 3.81
N SER A 88 10.65 28.12 2.69
CA SER A 88 11.68 29.09 2.27
C SER A 88 12.38 28.72 0.94
N VAL A 89 12.18 29.61 -0.04
CA VAL A 89 13.14 30.26 -0.97
C VAL A 89 14.12 29.41 -1.81
N GLN A 90 13.75 29.29 -3.09
CA GLN A 90 14.51 29.44 -4.36
C GLN A 90 15.98 28.98 -4.49
N LYS A 91 16.21 28.06 -5.44
CA LYS A 91 17.31 28.22 -6.42
C LYS A 91 16.93 27.61 -7.79
N LYS A 92 17.16 28.41 -8.83
CA LYS A 92 16.84 28.18 -10.25
C LYS A 92 17.58 26.98 -10.83
N GLU A 93 16.88 26.03 -11.45
CA GLU A 93 17.38 25.26 -12.60
C GLU A 93 16.22 24.87 -13.58
N SER A 94 16.33 25.38 -14.81
CA SER A 94 15.62 25.02 -16.07
C SER A 94 14.06 25.02 -16.10
N SER A 95 13.50 26.05 -16.75
CA SER A 95 12.09 26.18 -17.15
C SER A 95 11.58 25.06 -18.07
N LEU A 96 12.48 24.29 -18.69
CA LEU A 96 12.14 23.18 -19.59
C LEU A 96 11.86 21.87 -18.85
N SER A 97 12.57 21.59 -17.76
CA SER A 97 12.36 20.39 -16.94
C SER A 97 11.09 20.51 -16.06
N ALA A 98 10.75 21.74 -15.66
CA ALA A 98 9.48 22.04 -14.98
C ALA A 98 8.24 21.84 -15.88
N MET A 99 8.34 22.13 -17.19
CA MET A 99 7.25 21.91 -18.16
C MET A 99 7.04 20.43 -18.51
N LEU A 100 8.09 19.60 -18.55
CA LEU A 100 7.92 18.15 -18.70
C LEU A 100 7.39 17.47 -17.42
N SER A 101 7.54 18.12 -16.26
CA SER A 101 7.11 17.60 -14.96
C SER A 101 5.67 17.99 -14.58
N SER A 102 5.02 18.88 -15.33
CA SER A 102 3.76 19.50 -14.93
C SER A 102 2.48 18.69 -15.24
N ASP A 103 2.59 17.43 -15.69
CA ASP A 103 1.40 16.70 -16.17
C ASP A 103 1.27 15.24 -15.71
N GLN A 104 1.80 14.90 -14.53
CA GLN A 104 1.71 13.52 -14.01
C GLN A 104 0.92 13.34 -12.71
N ASN A 105 0.48 14.42 -12.06
CA ASN A 105 -0.30 14.34 -10.82
C ASN A 105 -1.80 14.56 -11.06
N LYS A 106 -2.41 13.77 -11.95
CA LYS A 106 -3.89 13.64 -11.95
C LYS A 106 -4.26 12.97 -10.63
N LYS A 107 -4.80 13.75 -9.69
CA LYS A 107 -5.27 13.25 -8.38
C LYS A 107 -6.22 12.08 -8.61
N ARG A 108 -5.76 10.87 -8.34
CA ARG A 108 -6.56 9.65 -8.45
C ARG A 108 -7.44 9.56 -7.22
N VAL A 109 -8.74 9.44 -7.41
CA VAL A 109 -9.70 9.24 -6.32
C VAL A 109 -10.20 7.81 -6.39
N TYR A 110 -9.91 7.02 -5.36
CA TYR A 110 -10.47 5.67 -5.26
C TYR A 110 -11.92 5.74 -4.78
N LYS A 111 -12.82 5.17 -5.57
CA LYS A 111 -14.22 4.97 -5.21
C LYS A 111 -14.61 3.55 -5.60
N GLY A 112 -15.20 2.81 -4.67
CA GLY A 112 -15.67 1.44 -4.91
C GLY A 112 -17.09 1.46 -5.48
N TYR A 113 -17.30 0.69 -6.55
CA TYR A 113 -18.60 0.41 -7.16
C TYR A 113 -18.71 -1.10 -7.35
N TYR A 114 -19.94 -1.62 -7.31
CA TYR A 114 -20.21 -2.98 -7.73
C TYR A 114 -20.31 -3.01 -9.25
N LEU A 115 -19.76 -4.06 -9.85
CA LEU A 115 -19.81 -4.30 -11.29
C LEU A 115 -20.55 -5.62 -11.50
N ASP A 116 -21.35 -5.68 -12.55
CA ASP A 116 -21.95 -6.92 -12.98
C ASP A 116 -20.88 -7.89 -13.49
N GLU A 117 -21.20 -9.19 -13.48
CA GLU A 117 -20.24 -10.27 -13.75
C GLU A 117 -19.63 -10.20 -15.16
N ASP A 118 -20.43 -9.80 -16.14
CA ASP A 118 -20.02 -9.59 -17.53
C ASP A 118 -19.05 -8.41 -17.66
N VAL A 119 -19.37 -7.27 -17.05
CA VAL A 119 -18.51 -6.07 -17.01
C VAL A 119 -17.19 -6.38 -16.30
N HIS A 120 -17.26 -7.10 -15.18
CA HIS A 120 -16.08 -7.54 -14.44
C HIS A 120 -15.17 -8.42 -15.31
N SER A 121 -15.75 -9.41 -15.99
CA SER A 121 -15.04 -10.34 -16.88
C SER A 121 -14.33 -9.65 -18.04
N VAL A 122 -14.90 -8.57 -18.57
CA VAL A 122 -14.27 -7.77 -19.65
C VAL A 122 -13.09 -6.97 -19.11
N ILE A 123 -13.22 -6.37 -17.92
CA ILE A 123 -12.15 -5.59 -17.29
C ILE A 123 -10.98 -6.50 -16.87
N GLU A 124 -11.27 -7.72 -16.39
CA GLU A 124 -10.27 -8.74 -16.03
C GLU A 124 -9.32 -9.08 -17.19
N LYS A 125 -9.86 -9.14 -18.41
CA LYS A 125 -9.10 -9.48 -19.63
C LYS A 125 -8.22 -8.33 -20.14
N ALA A 126 -8.41 -7.10 -19.65
CA ALA A 126 -7.69 -5.94 -20.14
C ALA A 126 -6.27 -5.84 -19.52
N PRO A 127 -5.22 -5.52 -20.30
CA PRO A 127 -3.86 -5.40 -19.77
C PRO A 127 -3.70 -4.24 -18.78
N ASN A 128 -4.48 -3.17 -18.91
CA ASN A 128 -4.47 -2.01 -18.02
C ASN A 128 -5.89 -1.65 -17.56
N LYS A 129 -6.40 -2.36 -16.54
CA LYS A 129 -7.77 -2.25 -16.01
C LYS A 129 -8.21 -0.80 -15.75
N THR A 130 -7.39 -0.03 -15.01
CA THR A 130 -7.72 1.35 -14.63
C THR A 130 -7.79 2.30 -15.82
N GLN A 131 -6.88 2.16 -16.80
CA GLN A 131 -6.89 3.02 -17.98
C GLN A 131 -8.08 2.70 -18.87
N PHE A 132 -8.38 1.41 -19.04
CA PHE A 132 -9.52 0.93 -19.80
C PHE A 132 -10.85 1.45 -19.24
N VAL A 133 -11.09 1.27 -17.93
CA VAL A 133 -12.30 1.76 -17.26
C VAL A 133 -12.42 3.29 -17.38
N ASN A 134 -11.33 4.02 -17.14
CA ASN A 134 -11.37 5.47 -17.27
C ASN A 134 -11.62 5.95 -18.70
N ALA A 135 -11.07 5.25 -19.71
CA ALA A 135 -11.31 5.58 -21.11
C ALA A 135 -12.77 5.33 -21.49
N ALA A 136 -13.32 4.17 -21.11
CA ALA A 136 -14.71 3.81 -21.36
C ALA A 136 -15.69 4.81 -20.70
N LEU A 137 -15.49 5.12 -19.41
CA LEU A 137 -16.32 6.10 -18.69
C LEU A 137 -16.25 7.50 -19.32
N ARG A 138 -15.05 7.95 -19.72
CA ARG A 138 -14.90 9.25 -20.39
C ARG A 138 -15.60 9.29 -21.75
N GLN A 139 -15.60 8.19 -22.48
CA GLN A 139 -16.31 8.10 -23.75
C GLN A 139 -17.83 8.24 -23.54
N ILE A 140 -18.38 7.54 -22.54
CA ILE A 140 -19.80 7.65 -22.18
C ILE A 140 -20.14 9.07 -21.70
N PHE A 141 -19.33 9.66 -20.81
CA PHE A 141 -19.58 11.02 -20.32
C PHE A 141 -19.55 12.08 -21.42
N LYS A 142 -18.70 11.91 -22.45
CA LYS A 142 -18.70 12.78 -23.63
C LYS A 142 -19.96 12.64 -24.47
N GLN A 143 -20.46 11.42 -24.63
CA GLN A 143 -21.71 11.17 -25.37
C GLN A 143 -22.91 11.80 -24.66
N GLU A 144 -22.93 11.73 -23.33
CA GLU A 144 -23.98 12.30 -22.48
C GLU A 144 -23.80 13.81 -22.20
N GLY A 145 -22.73 14.45 -22.69
CA GLY A 145 -22.45 15.87 -22.46
C GLY A 145 -22.09 16.23 -21.02
N LEU A 146 -21.71 15.24 -20.19
CA LEU A 146 -21.25 15.41 -18.81
C LEU A 146 -19.77 15.87 -18.75
N LEU A 147 -19.03 15.73 -19.85
CA LEU A 147 -17.61 16.08 -19.97
C LEU A 147 -17.26 16.54 -21.39
#